data_AF-A0A2D5WCD7-F1
#
_entry.id   AF-A0A2D5WCD7-F1
#
_cell.length_a   1.000
_cell.length_b   1.000
_cell.length_c   1.000
_cell.angle_alpha   90.00
_cell.angle_beta   90.00
_cell.angle_gamma   90.00
#
_symmetry.space_group_name_H-M   'P 1'
#
loop_
_entity.id
_entity.type
_entity.pdbx_description
1 polymer ?
#
loop_
_entity_poly.entity_id
_entity_poly.type
_entity_poly.pdbx_seq_one_letter_code
_entity_poly.pdbx_strand_id
1 'polypeptide(L)'
;MATKRNPKKRKPAIEELVEVMARLRGPGGCPWDREQDHKSIRFHAVEEVYELIDAIEADDDHEMLEECGDLLLQVVFHCQLASERKAFNFEKAARTITDKLIRRHPHVFGDSDADNVDAVWAQWEKIKREEKQGTQHERPSVLDGIPRHLPSLQRTEKLVKKARKNKLAGKPLAKPAKQRYTKATLARELFALAEYAQRKGWQPEALLRAETNRHEKALRKKEARLAK
;
A
#
# COMPACT_ATOMS: atom_id res chain seq x y z
N MET A 1 0.44 -37.35 -13.88
CA MET A 1 -0.54 -37.86 -12.90
C MET A 1 -0.70 -36.84 -11.79
N ALA A 2 -1.85 -36.18 -11.70
CA ALA A 2 -2.15 -35.27 -10.61
C ALA A 2 -2.26 -36.07 -9.30
N THR A 3 -1.35 -35.84 -8.36
CA THR A 3 -1.41 -36.42 -7.03
C THR A 3 -2.63 -35.85 -6.30
N LYS A 4 -3.70 -36.64 -6.19
CA LYS A 4 -4.86 -36.30 -5.36
C LYS A 4 -4.40 -36.08 -3.92
N ARG A 5 -4.52 -34.84 -3.42
CA ARG A 5 -4.18 -34.49 -2.03
C ARG A 5 -5.12 -35.22 -1.06
N ASN A 6 -4.56 -35.89 -0.05
CA ASN A 6 -5.30 -36.59 1.00
C ASN A 6 -5.81 -35.56 2.05
N PRO A 7 -7.13 -35.41 2.26
CA PRO A 7 -7.70 -34.33 3.07
C PRO A 7 -7.50 -34.47 4.59
N LYS A 8 -6.98 -35.60 5.09
CA LYS A 8 -7.05 -35.93 6.54
C LYS A 8 -5.93 -35.38 7.44
N LYS A 9 -4.92 -34.69 6.92
CA LYS A 9 -3.93 -33.91 7.72
C LYS A 9 -3.36 -32.77 6.88
N ARG A 10 -4.09 -31.64 6.80
CA ARG A 10 -3.54 -30.43 6.19
C ARG A 10 -2.55 -29.78 7.15
N LYS A 11 -1.43 -29.30 6.61
CA LYS A 11 -0.52 -28.41 7.33
C LYS A 11 -1.24 -27.09 7.63
N PRO A 12 -0.73 -26.27 8.57
CA PRO A 12 -1.16 -24.88 8.67
C PRO A 12 -1.17 -24.23 7.28
N ALA A 13 -2.25 -23.52 6.94
CA ALA A 13 -2.50 -23.04 5.58
C ALA A 13 -1.34 -22.20 5.02
N ILE A 14 -0.70 -21.41 5.88
CA ILE A 14 0.44 -20.59 5.49
C ILE A 14 1.69 -21.42 5.17
N GLU A 15 1.92 -22.52 5.88
CA GLU A 15 3.02 -23.45 5.57
C GLU A 15 2.78 -24.14 4.22
N GLU A 16 1.53 -24.53 3.95
CA GLU A 16 1.15 -25.10 2.65
C GLU A 16 1.42 -24.12 1.50
N LEU A 17 1.09 -22.83 1.67
CA LEU A 17 1.36 -21.80 0.66
C LEU A 17 2.86 -21.59 0.41
N VAL A 18 3.66 -21.49 1.49
CA VAL A 18 5.12 -21.35 1.38
C VAL A 18 5.74 -22.56 0.67
N GLU A 19 5.28 -23.77 0.97
CA GLU A 19 5.74 -25.00 0.30
C GLU A 19 5.35 -25.06 -1.17
N VAL A 20 4.14 -24.62 -1.52
CA VAL A 20 3.71 -24.52 -2.91
C VAL A 20 4.62 -23.56 -3.67
N MET A 21 4.89 -22.38 -3.14
CA MET A 21 5.78 -21.40 -3.78
C MET A 21 7.21 -21.96 -3.93
N ALA A 22 7.75 -22.60 -2.89
CA ALA A 22 9.05 -23.27 -2.97
C ALA A 22 9.08 -24.37 -4.03
N ARG A 23 7.99 -25.12 -4.22
CA ARG A 23 7.87 -26.14 -5.27
C ARG A 23 7.78 -25.52 -6.66
N LEU A 24 7.01 -24.44 -6.83
CA LEU A 24 6.89 -23.71 -8.09
C LEU A 24 8.24 -23.16 -8.56
N ARG A 25 9.07 -22.65 -7.64
CA ARG A 25 10.40 -22.12 -7.95
C ARG A 25 11.55 -23.14 -7.88
N GLY A 26 11.28 -24.34 -7.38
CA GLY A 26 12.28 -25.41 -7.26
C GLY A 26 12.60 -26.14 -8.58
N PRO A 27 13.55 -27.09 -8.56
CA PRO A 27 13.85 -27.95 -9.73
C PRO A 27 12.61 -28.70 -10.24
N GLY A 28 12.35 -28.59 -11.55
CA GLY A 28 11.14 -29.15 -12.18
C GLY A 28 9.83 -28.43 -11.79
N GLY A 29 9.93 -27.22 -11.24
CA GLY A 29 8.81 -26.31 -11.01
C GLY A 29 8.41 -25.54 -12.27
N CYS A 30 7.57 -24.52 -12.10
CA CYS A 30 7.05 -23.69 -13.18
C CYS A 30 8.18 -22.83 -13.80
N PRO A 31 8.39 -22.88 -15.14
CA PRO A 31 9.43 -22.08 -15.79
C PRO A 31 9.27 -20.58 -15.57
N TRP A 32 8.03 -20.08 -15.67
CA TRP A 32 7.74 -18.66 -15.48
C TRP A 32 8.05 -18.20 -14.06
N ASP A 33 7.60 -18.96 -13.06
CA ASP A 33 7.87 -18.63 -11.65
C ASP A 33 9.35 -18.59 -11.38
N ARG A 34 10.13 -19.52 -11.92
CA ARG A 34 11.60 -19.60 -11.73
C ARG A 34 12.35 -18.43 -12.36
N GLU A 35 11.86 -17.90 -13.47
CA GLU A 35 12.49 -16.78 -14.19
C GLU A 35 12.34 -15.45 -13.46
N GLN A 36 11.34 -15.32 -12.58
CA GLN A 36 11.08 -14.07 -11.87
C GLN A 36 12.17 -13.69 -10.88
N ASP A 37 12.35 -12.37 -10.71
CA ASP A 37 13.14 -11.75 -9.66
C ASP A 37 12.34 -10.65 -8.93
N HIS A 38 12.92 -10.02 -7.90
CA HIS A 38 12.23 -8.96 -7.15
C HIS A 38 11.82 -7.77 -8.02
N LYS A 39 12.56 -7.48 -9.10
CA LYS A 39 12.25 -6.37 -9.99
C LYS A 39 11.13 -6.77 -10.94
N SER A 40 11.17 -7.94 -11.56
CA SER A 40 10.18 -8.35 -12.57
C SER A 40 8.75 -8.34 -12.02
N ILE A 41 8.54 -8.79 -10.79
CA ILE A 41 7.20 -8.89 -10.18
C ILE A 41 6.79 -7.68 -9.32
N ARG A 42 7.63 -6.63 -9.22
CA ARG A 42 7.42 -5.50 -8.29
C ARG A 42 6.11 -4.74 -8.49
N PHE A 43 5.55 -4.80 -9.71
CA PHE A 43 4.33 -4.10 -10.07
C PHE A 43 3.07 -4.95 -9.91
N HIS A 44 3.19 -6.29 -9.90
CA HIS A 44 2.03 -7.15 -9.63
C HIS A 44 1.46 -6.86 -8.24
N ALA A 45 2.32 -6.70 -7.22
CA ALA A 45 1.87 -6.27 -5.89
C ALA A 45 1.20 -4.87 -5.85
N VAL A 46 1.37 -4.05 -6.89
CA VAL A 46 0.64 -2.78 -7.01
C VAL A 46 -0.72 -3.01 -7.64
N GLU A 47 -0.81 -3.92 -8.62
CA GLU A 47 -2.05 -4.34 -9.28
C GLU A 47 -3.01 -4.96 -8.25
N GLU A 48 -2.59 -5.98 -7.49
CA GLU A 48 -3.48 -6.62 -6.49
C GLU A 48 -3.92 -5.63 -5.38
N VAL A 49 -3.14 -4.57 -5.10
CA VAL A 49 -3.58 -3.53 -4.14
C VAL A 49 -4.76 -2.74 -4.72
N TYR A 50 -4.75 -2.46 -6.02
CA TYR A 50 -5.87 -1.77 -6.66
C TYR A 50 -7.08 -2.68 -6.84
N GLU A 51 -6.88 -3.95 -7.18
CA GLU A 51 -7.96 -4.93 -7.26
C GLU A 51 -8.61 -5.15 -5.88
N LEU A 52 -7.83 -5.25 -4.80
CA LEU A 52 -8.36 -5.24 -3.44
C LEU A 52 -9.17 -3.96 -3.12
N ILE A 53 -8.70 -2.79 -3.56
CA ILE A 53 -9.43 -1.53 -3.36
C ILE A 53 -10.76 -1.58 -4.12
N ASP A 54 -10.78 -2.10 -5.34
CA ASP A 54 -11.98 -2.21 -6.15
C ASP A 54 -12.99 -3.17 -5.51
N ALA A 55 -12.53 -4.31 -4.99
CA ALA A 55 -13.36 -5.26 -4.23
C ALA A 55 -13.98 -4.63 -2.97
N ILE A 56 -13.19 -3.86 -2.21
CA ILE A 56 -13.68 -3.12 -1.03
C ILE A 56 -14.71 -2.06 -1.44
N GLU A 57 -14.44 -1.28 -2.49
CA GLU A 57 -15.37 -0.24 -2.97
C GLU A 57 -16.65 -0.82 -3.59
N ALA A 58 -16.62 -2.08 -4.02
CA ALA A 58 -17.77 -2.83 -4.53
C ALA A 58 -18.59 -3.54 -3.43
N ASP A 59 -18.13 -3.52 -2.17
CA ASP A 59 -18.67 -4.34 -1.07
C ASP A 59 -18.76 -5.85 -1.46
N ASP A 60 -17.77 -6.35 -2.22
CA ASP A 60 -17.71 -7.74 -2.69
C ASP A 60 -16.74 -8.57 -1.85
N ASP A 61 -17.29 -9.29 -0.86
CA ASP A 61 -16.51 -10.15 0.03
C ASP A 61 -15.85 -11.34 -0.68
N HIS A 62 -16.41 -11.81 -1.80
CA HIS A 62 -15.84 -12.92 -2.56
C HIS A 62 -14.57 -12.47 -3.25
N GLU A 63 -14.65 -11.36 -3.98
CA GLU A 63 -13.47 -10.77 -4.65
C GLU A 63 -12.44 -10.32 -3.61
N MET A 64 -12.87 -9.70 -2.51
CA MET A 64 -11.96 -9.27 -1.45
C MET A 64 -11.15 -10.43 -0.86
N LEU A 65 -11.73 -11.63 -0.75
CA LEU A 65 -11.03 -12.82 -0.30
C LEU A 65 -9.96 -13.27 -1.30
N GLU A 66 -10.27 -13.24 -2.60
CA GLU A 66 -9.34 -13.57 -3.69
C GLU A 66 -8.14 -12.62 -3.68
N GLU A 67 -8.40 -11.31 -3.65
CA GLU A 67 -7.37 -10.27 -3.65
C GLU A 67 -6.50 -10.25 -2.40
N CYS A 68 -7.06 -10.60 -1.24
CA CYS A 68 -6.27 -10.81 -0.03
C CYS A 68 -5.31 -12.00 -0.19
N GLY A 69 -5.72 -13.04 -0.93
CA GLY A 69 -4.90 -14.18 -1.30
C GLY A 69 -3.76 -13.79 -2.24
N ASP A 70 -4.04 -12.99 -3.27
CA ASP A 70 -3.05 -12.59 -4.26
C ASP A 70 -2.03 -11.60 -3.70
N LEU A 71 -2.45 -10.66 -2.85
CA LEU A 71 -1.50 -9.86 -2.07
C LEU A 71 -0.60 -10.71 -1.17
N LEU A 72 -1.15 -11.74 -0.53
CA LEU A 72 -0.37 -12.67 0.28
C LEU A 72 0.60 -13.49 -0.58
N LEU A 73 0.19 -13.90 -1.79
CA LEU A 73 1.04 -14.56 -2.77
C LEU A 73 2.26 -13.69 -3.10
N GLN A 74 2.08 -12.39 -3.38
CA GLN A 74 3.19 -11.48 -3.69
C GLN A 74 4.19 -11.39 -2.51
N VAL A 75 3.71 -11.35 -1.26
CA VAL A 75 4.57 -11.37 -0.07
C VAL A 75 5.36 -12.67 0.02
N VAL A 76 4.70 -13.82 -0.15
CA VAL A 76 5.34 -15.14 -0.11
C VAL A 76 6.37 -15.29 -1.23
N PHE A 77 6.07 -14.81 -2.44
CA PHE A 77 6.98 -14.84 -3.59
C PHE A 77 8.27 -14.06 -3.29
N HIS A 78 8.17 -12.82 -2.80
CA HIS A 78 9.34 -12.05 -2.41
C HIS A 78 10.12 -12.68 -1.26
N CYS A 79 9.44 -13.32 -0.30
CA CYS A 79 10.11 -14.05 0.77
C CYS A 79 10.86 -15.29 0.25
N GLN A 80 10.29 -16.00 -0.73
CA GLN A 80 10.93 -17.14 -1.38
C GLN A 80 12.20 -16.68 -2.14
N LEU A 81 12.12 -15.62 -2.95
CA LEU A 81 13.26 -15.01 -3.62
C LEU A 81 14.38 -14.54 -2.67
N ALA A 82 14.00 -13.99 -1.51
CA ALA A 82 14.96 -13.59 -0.49
C ALA A 82 15.61 -14.81 0.19
N SER A 83 14.84 -15.88 0.40
CA SER A 83 15.30 -17.12 1.03
C SER A 83 16.30 -17.85 0.14
N GLU A 84 16.06 -17.90 -1.18
CA GLU A 84 16.99 -18.43 -2.17
C GLU A 84 18.37 -17.74 -2.12
N ARG A 85 18.38 -16.44 -1.78
CA ARG A 85 19.60 -15.64 -1.60
C ARG A 85 20.13 -15.62 -0.16
N LYS A 86 19.54 -16.41 0.75
CA LYS A 86 19.86 -16.47 2.19
C LYS A 86 19.77 -15.11 2.90
N ALA A 87 18.93 -14.19 2.41
CA ALA A 87 18.79 -12.85 2.97
C ALA A 87 17.76 -12.82 4.13
N PHE A 88 16.56 -13.34 3.89
CA PHE A 88 15.51 -13.56 4.88
C PHE A 88 14.47 -14.53 4.30
N ASN A 89 13.53 -14.99 5.11
CA ASN A 89 12.42 -15.85 4.69
C ASN A 89 11.09 -15.33 5.25
N PHE A 90 9.99 -16.03 4.93
CA PHE A 90 8.65 -15.65 5.37
C PHE A 90 8.55 -15.56 6.90
N GLU A 91 9.09 -16.55 7.61
CA GLU A 91 9.11 -16.57 9.08
C GLU A 91 9.77 -15.32 9.67
N LYS A 92 10.94 -14.93 9.13
CA LYS A 92 11.62 -13.72 9.58
C LYS A 92 10.80 -12.46 9.30
N ALA A 93 10.13 -12.38 8.15
CA ALA A 93 9.26 -11.27 7.81
C ALA A 93 8.06 -11.18 8.78
N ALA A 94 7.38 -12.31 9.02
CA ALA A 94 6.23 -12.44 9.92
C ALA A 94 6.60 -12.06 11.36
N ARG A 95 7.69 -12.59 11.91
CA ARG A 95 8.17 -12.20 13.25
C ARG A 95 8.53 -10.72 13.33
N THR A 96 9.20 -10.20 12.30
CA THR A 96 9.60 -8.79 12.27
C THR A 96 8.40 -7.85 12.26
N ILE A 97 7.31 -8.17 11.54
CA ILE A 97 6.09 -7.37 11.59
C ILE A 97 5.37 -7.54 12.93
N THR A 98 5.28 -8.76 13.49
CA THR A 98 4.66 -9.02 14.79
C THR A 98 5.35 -8.26 15.92
N ASP A 99 6.68 -8.38 16.06
CA ASP A 99 7.45 -7.69 17.09
C ASP A 99 7.32 -6.16 16.95
N LYS A 100 7.26 -5.66 15.72
CA LYS A 100 7.03 -4.24 15.44
C LYS A 100 5.62 -3.80 15.84
N LEU A 101 4.59 -4.61 15.60
CA LEU A 101 3.22 -4.29 15.99
C LEU A 101 3.09 -4.29 17.52
N ILE A 102 3.59 -5.31 18.21
CA ILE A 102 3.56 -5.39 19.68
C ILE A 102 4.22 -4.15 20.29
N ARG A 103 5.46 -3.86 19.88
CA ARG A 103 6.26 -2.74 20.42
C ARG A 103 5.65 -1.37 20.14
N ARG A 104 4.92 -1.20 19.04
CA ARG A 104 4.27 0.08 18.69
C ARG A 104 2.86 0.23 19.26
N HIS A 105 2.31 -0.80 19.89
CA HIS A 105 1.03 -0.75 20.60
C HIS A 105 1.20 -1.08 22.09
N PRO A 106 2.01 -0.31 22.86
CA PRO A 106 2.15 -0.58 24.29
C PRO A 106 0.82 -0.38 25.05
N HIS A 107 -0.13 0.40 24.53
CA HIS A 107 -1.49 0.51 25.09
C HIS A 107 -2.34 -0.76 24.95
N VAL A 108 -1.89 -1.75 24.15
CA VAL A 108 -2.54 -3.06 24.03
C VAL A 108 -1.70 -4.15 24.69
N PHE A 109 -0.37 -4.10 24.53
CA PHE A 109 0.55 -5.19 24.90
C PHE A 109 1.52 -4.86 26.05
N GLY A 110 1.39 -3.72 26.70
CA GLY A 110 2.25 -3.28 27.80
C GLY A 110 1.61 -2.15 28.60
N ASP A 111 2.45 -1.23 29.10
CA ASP A 111 2.00 -0.07 29.88
C ASP A 111 2.03 1.22 29.04
N SER A 112 0.90 1.92 28.97
CA SER A 112 0.75 3.19 28.26
C SER A 112 -0.53 3.90 28.69
N ASP A 113 -0.45 5.23 28.85
CA ASP A 113 -1.60 6.08 29.17
C ASP A 113 -2.38 6.55 27.92
N ALA A 114 -2.09 5.99 26.74
CA ALA A 114 -2.77 6.39 25.51
C ALA A 114 -4.18 5.77 25.44
N ASP A 115 -5.19 6.58 25.80
CA ASP A 115 -6.60 6.16 25.93
C ASP A 115 -7.52 6.58 24.77
N ASN A 116 -7.00 7.41 23.86
CA ASN A 116 -7.75 7.93 22.73
C ASN A 116 -6.93 7.92 21.43
N VAL A 117 -7.62 8.08 20.31
CA VAL A 117 -7.04 8.00 18.97
C VAL A 117 -5.85 8.97 18.82
N ASP A 118 -5.99 10.23 19.24
CA ASP A 118 -4.92 11.23 19.09
C ASP A 118 -3.68 10.89 19.93
N ALA A 119 -3.88 10.41 21.16
CA ALA A 119 -2.80 9.93 22.03
C ALA A 119 -2.08 8.71 21.42
N VAL A 120 -2.83 7.74 20.90
CA VAL A 120 -2.29 6.56 20.19
C VAL A 120 -1.48 6.98 18.96
N TRP A 121 -1.98 7.92 18.16
CA TRP A 121 -1.26 8.44 16.99
C TRP A 121 0.03 9.17 17.37
N ALA A 122 0.01 9.98 18.44
CA ALA A 122 1.19 10.69 18.92
C ALA A 122 2.26 9.70 19.41
N GLN A 123 1.85 8.69 20.19
CA GLN A 123 2.73 7.63 20.67
C GLN A 123 3.33 6.81 19.51
N TRP A 124 2.51 6.39 18.55
CA TRP A 124 2.96 5.62 17.39
C TRP A 124 4.09 6.33 16.63
N GLU A 125 3.94 7.64 16.44
CA GLU A 125 4.91 8.45 15.69
C GLU A 125 6.16 8.75 16.51
N LYS A 126 6.05 8.90 17.84
CA LYS A 126 7.18 8.97 18.75
C LYS A 126 8.02 7.70 18.67
N ILE A 127 7.40 6.54 18.88
CA ILE A 127 8.08 5.23 18.84
C ILE A 127 8.78 5.08 17.48
N LYS A 128 8.06 5.24 16.37
CA LYS A 128 8.61 5.10 15.00
C LYS A 128 9.83 5.99 14.70
N ARG A 129 9.95 7.16 15.35
CA ARG A 129 11.14 8.02 15.25
C ARG A 129 12.31 7.43 16.03
N GLU A 130 12.06 7.03 17.28
CA GLU A 130 13.06 6.42 18.17
C GLU A 130 13.64 5.13 17.57
N GLU A 131 12.83 4.29 16.90
CA GLU A 131 13.31 3.05 16.28
C GLU A 131 14.37 3.24 15.19
N LYS A 132 14.44 4.44 14.60
CA LYS A 132 15.32 4.72 13.46
C LYS A 132 16.51 5.58 13.83
N GLN A 133 16.42 6.29 14.95
CA GLN A 133 17.45 7.21 15.42
C GLN A 133 18.76 6.46 15.67
N GLY A 134 19.88 6.97 15.14
CA GLY A 134 21.20 6.34 15.29
C GLY A 134 21.41 5.07 14.46
N THR A 135 20.46 4.68 13.61
CA THR A 135 20.61 3.54 12.69
C THR A 135 20.99 3.99 11.29
N GLN A 136 21.53 3.10 10.45
CA GLN A 136 21.71 3.36 9.01
C GLN A 136 20.40 3.68 8.26
N HIS A 137 19.24 3.44 8.89
CA HIS A 137 17.91 3.73 8.36
C HIS A 137 17.31 5.01 8.95
N GLU A 138 18.09 5.78 9.70
CA GLU A 138 17.76 7.12 10.13
C GLU A 138 17.46 8.00 8.92
N ARG A 139 16.46 8.88 9.06
CA ARG A 139 15.99 9.75 7.99
C ARG A 139 16.39 11.18 8.31
N PRO A 140 17.34 11.78 7.56
CA PRO A 140 17.78 13.15 7.83
C PRO A 140 16.70 14.19 7.56
N SER A 141 15.75 13.90 6.66
CA SER A 141 14.62 14.79 6.37
C SER A 141 13.30 14.20 6.85
N VAL A 142 12.45 15.07 7.43
CA VAL A 142 11.05 14.72 7.76
C VAL A 142 10.22 14.34 6.53
N LEU A 143 10.66 14.77 5.34
CA LEU A 143 10.03 14.43 4.07
C LEU A 143 10.43 13.03 3.59
N ASP A 144 11.52 12.44 4.12
CA ASP A 144 12.02 11.14 3.67
C ASP A 144 11.03 9.98 3.88
N GLY A 145 11.03 9.08 2.89
CA GLY A 145 10.13 7.94 2.81
C GLY A 145 8.68 8.28 2.49
N ILE A 146 8.44 9.38 1.77
CA ILE A 146 7.32 9.45 0.82
C ILE A 146 7.73 8.57 -0.37
N PRO A 147 7.03 7.45 -0.66
CA PRO A 147 7.40 6.58 -1.77
C PRO A 147 7.33 7.34 -3.11
N ARG A 148 8.34 7.14 -3.96
CA ARG A 148 8.48 7.87 -5.23
C ARG A 148 7.47 7.46 -6.28
N HIS A 149 7.00 6.20 -6.21
CA HIS A 149 6.08 5.61 -7.19
C HIS A 149 4.60 5.69 -6.79
N LEU A 150 4.26 6.44 -5.74
CA LEU A 150 2.86 6.71 -5.46
C LEU A 150 2.24 7.51 -6.61
N PRO A 151 0.94 7.30 -6.90
CA PRO A 151 0.17 8.21 -7.72
C PRO A 151 0.36 9.67 -7.29
N SER A 152 0.34 10.57 -8.26
CA SER A 152 0.71 11.97 -8.04
C SER A 152 -0.14 12.67 -6.98
N LEU A 153 -1.45 12.37 -6.89
CA LEU A 153 -2.31 12.99 -5.88
C LEU A 153 -2.02 12.41 -4.49
N GLN A 154 -1.89 11.09 -4.34
CA GLN A 154 -1.47 10.47 -3.07
C GLN A 154 -0.09 10.94 -2.60
N ARG A 155 0.86 11.08 -3.54
CA ARG A 155 2.21 11.57 -3.23
C ARG A 155 2.15 13.02 -2.74
N THR A 156 1.34 13.85 -3.41
CA THR A 156 1.10 15.25 -3.01
C THR A 156 0.44 15.33 -1.64
N GLU A 157 -0.59 14.51 -1.40
CA GLU A 157 -1.27 14.41 -0.10
C GLU A 157 -0.27 14.09 1.02
N LYS A 158 0.58 13.06 0.85
CA LYS A 158 1.59 12.69 1.86
C LYS A 158 2.63 13.78 2.06
N LEU A 159 3.06 14.47 1.00
CA LEU A 159 3.98 15.60 1.07
C LEU A 159 3.39 16.74 1.90
N VAL A 160 2.18 17.18 1.56
CA VAL A 160 1.47 18.27 2.25
C VAL A 160 1.20 17.90 3.71
N LYS A 161 0.74 16.66 3.97
CA LYS A 161 0.49 16.16 5.33
C LYS A 161 1.75 16.24 6.19
N LYS A 162 2.90 15.77 5.68
CA LYS A 162 4.18 15.84 6.38
C LYS A 162 4.69 17.26 6.57
N ALA A 163 4.57 18.11 5.55
CA ALA A 163 4.98 19.51 5.63
C ALA A 163 4.19 20.25 6.71
N ARG A 164 2.86 20.07 6.76
CA ARG A 164 2.00 20.68 7.78
C ARG A 164 2.29 20.14 9.18
N LYS A 165 2.37 18.82 9.34
CA LYS A 165 2.65 18.17 10.63
C LYS A 165 3.96 18.68 11.25
N ASN A 166 4.98 18.90 10.43
CA ASN A 166 6.29 19.39 10.88
C ASN A 166 6.44 20.91 10.78
N LYS A 167 5.33 21.66 10.66
CA LYS A 167 5.30 23.13 10.62
C LYS A 167 6.15 23.77 9.51
N LEU A 168 6.42 23.03 8.44
CA LEU A 168 7.14 23.53 7.25
C LEU A 168 6.23 24.36 6.31
N ALA A 169 4.91 24.34 6.53
CA ALA A 169 3.93 25.03 5.69
C ALA A 169 2.80 25.67 6.52
N GLY A 170 3.04 26.88 7.04
CA GLY A 170 2.03 27.67 7.78
C GLY A 170 0.93 28.27 6.91
N LYS A 171 1.19 28.45 5.61
CA LYS A 171 0.23 28.89 4.58
C LYS A 171 0.12 27.83 3.48
N PRO A 172 -0.91 27.87 2.61
CA PRO A 172 -0.95 27.04 1.42
C PRO A 172 0.34 27.16 0.60
N LEU A 173 0.88 26.02 0.17
CA LEU A 173 2.09 25.91 -0.64
C LEU A 173 1.85 26.37 -2.08
N ALA A 174 0.63 26.21 -2.59
CA ALA A 174 0.20 26.74 -3.87
C ALA A 174 -1.03 27.64 -3.73
N LYS A 175 -1.10 28.67 -4.58
CA LYS A 175 -2.30 29.48 -4.76
C LYS A 175 -3.04 29.00 -6.01
N PRO A 176 -4.38 28.97 -6.00
CA PRO A 176 -5.16 28.69 -7.21
C PRO A 176 -4.82 29.69 -8.31
N ALA A 177 -4.73 29.21 -9.55
CA ALA A 177 -4.53 30.00 -10.74
C ALA A 177 -5.81 30.78 -11.09
N LYS A 178 -5.66 32.04 -11.48
CA LYS A 178 -6.77 32.86 -11.98
C LYS A 178 -6.99 32.58 -13.47
N GLN A 179 -8.06 31.85 -13.77
CA GLN A 179 -8.86 31.79 -15.03
C GLN A 179 -8.19 31.51 -16.40
N ARG A 180 -6.86 31.58 -16.57
CA ARG A 180 -6.18 31.18 -17.82
C ARG A 180 -5.12 30.13 -17.56
N TYR A 181 -5.31 28.92 -18.10
CA TYR A 181 -4.39 27.81 -17.93
C TYR A 181 -3.33 27.74 -19.05
N THR A 182 -2.08 27.92 -18.66
CA THR A 182 -0.91 27.31 -19.30
C THR A 182 -0.62 25.96 -18.64
N LYS A 183 0.24 25.11 -19.23
CA LYS A 183 0.70 23.87 -18.59
C LYS A 183 1.24 24.10 -17.17
N ALA A 184 2.02 25.16 -16.98
CA ALA A 184 2.61 25.50 -15.69
C ALA A 184 1.57 25.96 -14.66
N THR A 185 0.60 26.78 -15.05
CA THR A 185 -0.44 27.25 -14.12
C THR A 185 -1.45 26.16 -13.80
N LEU A 186 -1.75 25.25 -14.74
CA LEU A 186 -2.59 24.08 -14.48
C LEU A 186 -1.93 23.11 -13.51
N ALA A 187 -0.62 22.84 -13.67
CA ALA A 187 0.11 21.99 -12.72
C ALA A 187 0.07 22.55 -11.28
N ARG A 188 0.17 23.88 -11.13
CA ARG A 188 0.02 24.55 -9.82
C ARG A 188 -1.40 24.44 -9.27
N GLU A 189 -2.41 24.55 -10.14
CA GLU A 189 -3.82 24.35 -9.75
C GLU A 189 -4.07 22.94 -9.23
N LEU A 190 -3.61 21.92 -9.96
CA LEU A 190 -3.75 20.52 -9.56
C LEU A 190 -3.12 20.27 -8.18
N PHE A 191 -1.92 20.83 -7.96
CA PHE A 191 -1.27 20.77 -6.65
C PHE A 191 -2.10 21.51 -5.57
N ALA A 192 -2.61 22.71 -5.87
CA ALA A 192 -3.41 23.50 -4.92
C ALA A 192 -4.71 22.80 -4.53
N LEU A 193 -5.39 22.13 -5.48
CA LEU A 193 -6.59 21.35 -5.23
C LEU A 193 -6.30 20.12 -4.35
N ALA A 194 -5.21 19.40 -4.64
CA ALA A 194 -4.77 18.28 -3.82
C ALA A 194 -4.38 18.72 -2.39
N GLU A 195 -3.69 19.86 -2.25
CA GLU A 195 -3.39 20.47 -0.95
C GLU A 195 -4.68 20.86 -0.21
N TYR A 196 -5.65 21.46 -0.90
CA TYR A 196 -6.93 21.85 -0.32
C TYR A 196 -7.69 20.65 0.24
N ALA A 197 -7.81 19.57 -0.55
CA ALA A 197 -8.40 18.31 -0.10
C ALA A 197 -7.69 17.76 1.15
N GLN A 198 -6.36 17.68 1.12
CA GLN A 198 -5.57 17.22 2.27
C GLN A 198 -5.81 18.09 3.52
N ARG A 199 -5.94 19.41 3.35
CA ARG A 199 -6.22 20.35 4.45
C ARG A 199 -7.57 20.12 5.11
N LYS A 200 -8.55 19.64 4.35
CA LYS A 200 -9.88 19.26 4.83
C LYS A 200 -9.95 17.84 5.40
N GLY A 201 -8.85 17.08 5.34
CA GLY A 201 -8.82 15.68 5.75
C GLY A 201 -9.37 14.73 4.68
N TRP A 202 -9.57 15.20 3.45
CA TRP A 202 -10.02 14.38 2.33
C TRP A 202 -8.83 13.81 1.56
N GLN A 203 -9.01 12.63 0.96
CA GLN A 203 -8.01 11.99 0.11
C GLN A 203 -8.23 12.39 -1.35
N PRO A 204 -7.35 13.20 -1.98
CA PRO A 204 -7.58 13.72 -3.32
C PRO A 204 -7.64 12.64 -4.41
N GLU A 205 -6.88 11.56 -4.26
CA GLU A 205 -6.92 10.42 -5.19
C GLU A 205 -8.31 9.75 -5.19
N ALA A 206 -8.85 9.48 -3.99
CA ALA A 206 -10.18 8.88 -3.84
C ALA A 206 -11.29 9.81 -4.37
N LEU A 207 -11.18 11.12 -4.14
CA LEU A 207 -12.13 12.10 -4.68
C LEU A 207 -12.15 12.08 -6.22
N LEU A 208 -10.98 12.09 -6.86
CA LEU A 208 -10.90 12.07 -8.32
C LEU A 208 -11.34 10.72 -8.89
N ARG A 209 -11.01 9.61 -8.24
CA ARG A 209 -11.47 8.27 -8.64
C ARG A 209 -13.00 8.18 -8.60
N ALA A 210 -13.61 8.58 -7.49
CA ALA A 210 -15.07 8.56 -7.34
C ALA A 210 -15.77 9.39 -8.42
N GLU A 211 -15.24 10.57 -8.75
CA GLU A 211 -15.80 11.42 -9.81
C GLU A 211 -15.57 10.83 -11.20
N THR A 212 -14.39 10.26 -11.46
CA THR A 212 -14.10 9.52 -12.70
C THR A 212 -15.10 8.39 -12.92
N ASN A 213 -15.37 7.58 -11.88
CA ASN A 213 -16.31 6.47 -11.94
C ASN A 213 -17.73 6.93 -12.26
N ARG A 214 -18.16 8.10 -11.75
CA ARG A 214 -19.48 8.68 -12.11
C ARG A 214 -19.55 9.05 -13.58
N HIS A 215 -18.52 9.73 -14.09
CA HIS A 215 -18.45 10.10 -15.50
C HIS A 215 -18.40 8.88 -16.40
N GLU A 216 -17.60 7.87 -16.05
CA GLU A 216 -17.52 6.63 -16.79
C GLU A 216 -18.89 5.93 -16.87
N LYS A 217 -19.59 5.77 -15.74
CA LYS A 217 -20.95 5.20 -15.72
C LYS A 217 -21.91 5.98 -16.62
N ALA A 218 -21.82 7.31 -16.64
CA ALA A 218 -22.65 8.14 -17.53
C ALA A 218 -22.30 7.95 -19.01
N LEU A 219 -21.01 7.86 -19.33
CA LEU A 219 -20.52 7.63 -20.69
C LEU A 219 -20.90 6.24 -21.21
N ARG A 220 -20.73 5.17 -20.40
CA ARG A 220 -21.16 3.81 -20.74
C ARG A 220 -22.66 3.72 -21.04
N LYS A 221 -23.50 4.44 -20.25
CA LYS A 221 -24.94 4.54 -20.54
C LYS A 221 -25.24 5.23 -21.87
N LYS A 222 -24.47 6.27 -22.23
CA LYS A 222 -24.61 6.98 -23.51
C LYS A 222 -24.17 6.10 -24.68
N GLU A 223 -23.03 5.41 -24.55
CA GLU A 223 -22.52 4.45 -25.52
C GLU A 223 -23.55 3.35 -25.83
N ALA A 224 -24.11 2.71 -24.79
CA ALA A 224 -25.13 1.68 -24.95
C ALA A 224 -26.42 2.16 -25.64
N ARG A 225 -26.74 3.47 -25.57
CA ARG A 225 -27.86 4.08 -26.30
C ARG A 225 -27.53 4.36 -27.76
N LEU A 226 -26.29 4.70 -28.06
CA LEU A 226 -25.82 4.95 -29.43
C LEU A 226 -25.62 3.65 -30.22
N ALA A 227 -25.44 2.53 -29.53
CA ALA A 227 -25.31 1.19 -30.11
C ALA A 227 -26.66 0.52 -30.44
N LYS A 228 -27.79 1.16 -30.11
CA LYS A 228 -29.15 0.71 -30.45
C LYS A 228 -29.69 1.54 -31.61
#